data_AF-A0A496YW59-F1
#
_entry.id   AF-A0A496YW59-F1
#
_cell.length_a   1.000
_cell.length_b   1.000
_cell.length_c   1.000
_cell.angle_alpha   90.00
_cell.angle_beta   90.00
_cell.angle_gamma   90.00
#
_symmetry.space_group_name_H-M   'P 1'
#
loop_
_entity.id
_entity.type
_entity.pdbx_description
1 polymer ?
#
loop_
_entity_poly.entity_id
_entity_poly.type
_entity_poly.pdbx_seq_one_letter_code
_entity_poly.pdbx_strand_id
1 'polypeptide(L)'
;MEAARTVMRRLMWNLNEESGGIGWGSPEAMAEILSRHRSLANEYARILISYAMENGNYLEMEMLQRGLLWGIGRLAEAWHDLAAPAAPLIPPYLASKDATVRAYAAKLAGVLKIVEAWPELEHLLEDQTKVTIREGRKFSTYKVKDLAAKAVQGMMEGKQGSGHLSKVFS
;
A
#
# COMPACT_ATOMS: atom_id res chain seq x y z
N MET A 1 12.82 9.22 -21.80
CA MET A 1 12.09 9.92 -20.72
C MET A 1 10.70 10.37 -21.14
N GLU A 2 10.53 11.23 -22.16
CA GLU A 2 9.19 11.79 -22.47
C GLU A 2 8.13 10.76 -22.90
N ALA A 3 8.53 9.73 -23.67
CA ALA A 3 7.61 8.64 -24.01
C ALA A 3 7.04 7.92 -22.77
N ALA A 4 7.86 7.74 -21.73
CA ALA A 4 7.40 7.12 -20.48
C ALA A 4 6.43 8.04 -19.70
N ARG A 5 6.66 9.35 -19.72
CA ARG A 5 5.71 10.33 -19.15
C ARG A 5 4.37 10.32 -19.87
N THR A 6 4.38 10.15 -21.19
CA THR A 6 3.14 9.98 -21.97
C THR A 6 2.36 8.74 -21.53
N VAL A 7 3.05 7.62 -21.26
CA VAL A 7 2.41 6.42 -20.70
C VAL A 7 1.85 6.70 -19.30
N MET A 8 2.62 7.33 -18.41
CA MET A 8 2.15 7.70 -17.07
C MET A 8 0.89 8.58 -17.10
N ARG A 9 0.87 9.61 -17.95
CA ARG A 9 -0.30 10.48 -18.12
C ARG A 9 -1.54 9.72 -18.59
N ARG A 10 -1.39 8.75 -19.49
CA ARG A 10 -2.51 7.90 -19.95
C ARG A 10 -3.05 7.02 -18.81
N LEU A 11 -2.18 6.43 -18.00
CA LEU A 11 -2.59 5.62 -16.84
C LEU A 11 -3.35 6.48 -15.81
N MET A 12 -2.88 7.71 -15.56
CA MET A 12 -3.57 8.66 -14.69
C MET A 12 -4.96 9.05 -15.23
N TRP A 13 -5.07 9.29 -16.54
CA TRP A 13 -6.36 9.56 -17.18
C TRP A 13 -7.32 8.38 -17.02
N ASN A 14 -6.86 7.15 -17.26
CA ASN A 14 -7.68 5.95 -17.07
C ASN A 14 -8.19 5.76 -15.64
N LEU A 15 -7.48 6.29 -14.63
CA LEU A 15 -7.92 6.26 -13.24
C LEU A 15 -8.99 7.32 -12.92
N ASN A 16 -9.08 8.36 -13.75
CA ASN A 16 -10.04 9.45 -13.58
C ASN A 16 -11.26 9.31 -14.52
N GLU A 17 -11.25 8.39 -15.50
CA GLU A 17 -12.39 8.19 -16.39
C GLU A 17 -13.49 7.34 -15.74
N GLU A 18 -14.67 7.94 -15.52
CA GLU A 18 -15.90 7.29 -15.08
C GLU A 18 -16.63 6.49 -16.20
N SER A 19 -16.08 6.48 -17.43
CA SER A 19 -16.79 6.15 -18.68
C SER A 19 -17.02 4.65 -18.95
N GLY A 20 -16.86 3.77 -17.96
CA GLY A 20 -17.12 2.33 -18.09
C GLY A 20 -15.94 1.49 -18.58
N GLY A 21 -14.82 2.11 -18.95
CA GLY A 21 -13.52 1.46 -19.10
C GLY A 21 -12.73 1.54 -17.79
N ILE A 22 -13.15 0.81 -16.75
CA ILE A 22 -12.48 0.87 -15.45
C ILE A 22 -10.99 0.60 -15.67
N GLY A 23 -10.14 1.52 -15.21
CA GLY A 23 -8.67 1.46 -15.32
C GLY A 23 -8.05 0.32 -14.49
N TRP A 24 -8.57 -0.90 -14.64
CA TRP A 24 -8.07 -2.12 -14.04
C TRP A 24 -6.60 -2.28 -14.40
N GLY A 25 -5.75 -2.45 -13.40
CA GLY A 25 -4.31 -2.59 -13.61
C GLY A 25 -3.55 -1.27 -13.77
N SER A 26 -4.23 -0.11 -13.86
CA SER A 26 -3.53 1.19 -13.94
C SER A 26 -2.67 1.47 -12.70
N PRO A 27 -3.15 1.26 -11.45
CA PRO A 27 -2.31 1.44 -10.26
C PRO A 27 -1.10 0.50 -10.28
N GLU A 28 -1.29 -0.76 -10.68
CA GLU A 28 -0.23 -1.76 -10.76
C GLU A 28 0.81 -1.43 -11.82
N ALA A 29 0.37 -0.98 -13.00
CA ALA A 29 1.24 -0.59 -14.10
C ALA A 29 2.06 0.65 -13.74
N MET A 30 1.42 1.66 -13.13
CA MET A 30 2.13 2.83 -12.58
C MET A 30 3.20 2.37 -11.60
N ALA A 31 2.83 1.59 -10.59
CA ALA A 31 3.78 1.15 -9.56
C ALA A 31 4.96 0.33 -10.11
N GLU A 32 4.73 -0.57 -11.07
CA GLU A 32 5.84 -1.29 -11.72
C GLU A 32 6.78 -0.33 -12.46
N ILE A 33 6.26 0.65 -13.21
CA ILE A 33 7.10 1.67 -13.88
C ILE A 33 7.93 2.42 -12.84
N LEU A 34 7.31 2.92 -11.77
CA LEU A 34 7.99 3.71 -10.74
C LEU A 34 9.05 2.87 -10.01
N SER A 35 8.74 1.62 -9.68
CA SER A 35 9.68 0.70 -9.01
C SER A 35 10.93 0.38 -9.86
N ARG A 36 10.84 0.52 -11.18
CA ARG A 36 11.94 0.23 -12.12
C ARG A 36 12.72 1.47 -12.55
N HIS A 37 12.20 2.68 -12.31
CA HIS A 37 12.80 3.91 -12.82
C HIS A 37 12.72 5.06 -11.80
N ARG A 38 13.77 5.23 -11.00
CA ARG A 38 13.80 6.21 -9.89
C ARG A 38 13.47 7.66 -10.32
N SER A 39 13.94 8.13 -11.47
CA SER A 39 13.60 9.50 -11.92
C SER A 39 12.11 9.68 -12.20
N LEU A 40 11.41 8.63 -12.66
CA LEU A 40 9.95 8.68 -12.83
C LEU A 40 9.26 8.55 -11.47
N ALA A 41 9.80 7.71 -10.57
CA ALA A 41 9.32 7.65 -9.19
C ALA A 41 9.36 9.01 -8.51
N ASN A 42 10.45 9.78 -8.66
CA ASN A 42 10.54 11.14 -8.13
C ASN A 42 9.46 12.07 -8.67
N GLU A 43 9.06 11.91 -9.94
CA GLU A 43 8.04 12.74 -10.57
C GLU A 43 6.60 12.32 -10.18
N TYR A 44 6.34 11.01 -10.05
CA TYR A 44 4.98 10.47 -10.01
C TYR A 44 4.60 9.70 -8.73
N ALA A 45 5.54 9.44 -7.81
CA ALA A 45 5.22 8.72 -6.55
C ALA A 45 4.15 9.44 -5.74
N ARG A 46 4.23 10.77 -5.63
CA ARG A 46 3.22 11.57 -4.92
C ARG A 46 1.84 11.46 -5.56
N ILE A 47 1.77 11.34 -6.89
CA ILE A 47 0.50 11.15 -7.61
C ILE A 47 -0.05 9.76 -7.31
N LEU A 48 0.77 8.71 -7.36
CA LEU A 48 0.33 7.36 -6.97
C LEU A 48 -0.23 7.36 -5.54
N ILE A 49 0.48 7.97 -4.59
CA ILE A 49 0.05 8.06 -3.18
C ILE A 49 -1.23 8.89 -3.04
N SER A 50 -1.43 9.93 -3.87
CA SER A 50 -2.62 10.77 -3.79
C SER A 50 -3.94 10.04 -4.05
N TYR A 51 -3.89 8.89 -4.73
CA TYR A 51 -5.05 8.01 -4.93
C TYR A 51 -5.49 7.29 -3.64
N ALA A 52 -4.64 7.29 -2.61
CA ALA A 52 -4.95 6.76 -1.28
C ALA A 52 -5.47 7.84 -0.30
N MET A 53 -5.54 9.10 -0.73
CA MET A 53 -5.95 10.22 0.11
C MET A 53 -7.43 10.51 -0.11
N GLU A 54 -8.26 10.37 0.92
CA GLU A 54 -9.71 10.66 0.86
C GLU A 54 -10.01 12.09 0.38
N ASN A 55 -9.19 13.07 0.79
CA ASN A 55 -9.29 14.47 0.36
C ASN A 55 -8.50 14.78 -0.93
N GLY A 56 -8.04 13.75 -1.65
CA GLY A 56 -7.23 13.85 -2.86
C GLY A 56 -7.89 13.19 -4.06
N ASN A 57 -7.13 12.37 -4.80
CA ASN A 57 -7.63 11.64 -5.97
C ASN A 57 -8.25 10.28 -5.56
N TYR A 58 -8.95 10.24 -4.44
CA TYR A 58 -9.32 9.00 -3.75
C TYR A 58 -9.97 7.96 -4.69
N LEU A 59 -9.46 6.73 -4.68
CA LEU A 59 -10.11 5.62 -5.38
C LEU A 59 -11.16 4.98 -4.48
N GLU A 60 -12.43 5.32 -4.70
CA GLU A 60 -13.55 4.79 -3.91
C GLU A 60 -13.78 3.28 -4.10
N MET A 61 -13.49 2.76 -5.30
CA MET A 61 -13.71 1.34 -5.60
C MET A 61 -12.65 0.46 -4.91
N GLU A 62 -13.06 -0.35 -3.93
CA GLU A 62 -12.18 -1.27 -3.18
C GLU A 62 -11.32 -2.16 -4.10
N MET A 63 -11.86 -2.57 -5.26
CA MET A 63 -11.10 -3.39 -6.22
C MET A 63 -9.89 -2.65 -6.82
N LEU A 64 -9.97 -1.33 -7.03
CA LEU A 64 -8.83 -0.51 -7.45
C LEU A 64 -7.86 -0.25 -6.28
N GLN A 65 -8.38 -0.15 -5.06
CA GLN A 65 -7.56 0.00 -3.86
C GLN A 65 -6.62 -1.19 -3.66
N ARG A 66 -7.04 -2.42 -4.03
CA ARG A 66 -6.15 -3.61 -4.02
C ARG A 66 -4.88 -3.36 -4.84
N GLY A 67 -5.04 -2.88 -6.07
CA GLY A 67 -3.95 -2.58 -6.99
C GLY A 67 -3.08 -1.42 -6.50
N LEU A 68 -3.73 -0.39 -5.94
CA LEU A 68 -3.07 0.78 -5.37
C LEU A 68 -2.19 0.42 -4.16
N LEU A 69 -2.72 -0.27 -3.16
CA LEU A 69 -1.96 -0.65 -1.95
C LEU A 69 -0.86 -1.64 -2.30
N TRP A 70 -1.12 -2.59 -3.19
CA TRP A 70 -0.06 -3.42 -3.77
C TRP A 70 1.03 -2.55 -4.41
N GLY A 71 0.63 -1.54 -5.18
CA GLY A 71 1.53 -0.65 -5.90
C GLY A 71 2.39 0.23 -4.99
N ILE A 72 1.81 0.77 -3.92
CA ILE A 72 2.56 1.49 -2.88
C ILE A 72 3.54 0.55 -2.18
N GLY A 73 3.14 -0.70 -1.91
CA GLY A 73 4.02 -1.72 -1.34
C GLY A 73 5.21 -2.01 -2.26
N ARG A 74 4.94 -2.18 -3.55
CA ARG A 74 5.97 -2.38 -4.57
C ARG A 74 6.91 -1.19 -4.70
N LEU A 75 6.38 0.03 -4.56
CA LEU A 75 7.17 1.26 -4.52
C LEU A 75 8.05 1.28 -3.27
N ALA A 76 7.53 0.93 -2.10
CA ALA A 76 8.29 0.89 -0.85
C ALA A 76 9.44 -0.13 -0.88
N GLU A 77 9.23 -1.28 -1.52
CA GLU A 77 10.28 -2.29 -1.75
C GLU A 77 11.44 -1.76 -2.61
N ALA A 78 11.16 -0.86 -3.57
CA ALA A 78 12.18 -0.30 -4.45
C ALA A 78 12.80 1.01 -3.91
N TRP A 79 11.96 1.91 -3.40
CA TRP A 79 12.27 3.30 -3.04
C TRP A 79 11.50 3.67 -1.76
N HIS A 80 11.92 3.14 -0.61
CA HIS A 80 11.27 3.35 0.68
C HIS A 80 11.04 4.85 0.98
N ASP A 81 12.02 5.69 0.66
CA ASP A 81 11.97 7.15 0.84
C ASP A 81 10.80 7.82 0.08
N LEU A 82 10.46 7.30 -1.09
CA LEU A 82 9.36 7.83 -1.91
C LEU A 82 7.99 7.29 -1.50
N ALA A 83 7.94 6.13 -0.83
CA ALA A 83 6.71 5.54 -0.32
C ALA A 83 6.37 5.96 1.11
N ALA A 84 7.35 6.39 1.90
CA ALA A 84 7.17 6.83 3.29
C ALA A 84 6.03 7.85 3.50
N PRO A 85 5.77 8.82 2.58
CA PRO A 85 4.65 9.74 2.72
C PRO A 85 3.26 9.08 2.71
N ALA A 86 3.14 7.81 2.30
CA ALA A 86 1.88 7.07 2.35
C ALA A 86 1.52 6.59 3.76
N ALA A 87 2.48 6.51 4.69
CA ALA A 87 2.29 5.97 6.03
C ALA A 87 1.02 6.48 6.76
N PRO A 88 0.77 7.80 6.88
CA PRO A 88 -0.41 8.28 7.60
C PRO A 88 -1.75 7.92 6.91
N LEU A 89 -1.72 7.48 5.66
CA LEU A 89 -2.91 7.14 4.87
C LEU A 89 -3.31 5.68 4.99
N ILE A 90 -2.42 4.81 5.50
CA ILE A 90 -2.65 3.36 5.53
C ILE A 90 -3.64 2.90 6.61
N PRO A 91 -3.67 3.44 7.84
CA PRO A 91 -4.50 2.90 8.91
C PRO A 91 -5.99 2.71 8.56
N PRO A 92 -6.68 3.65 7.89
CA PRO A 92 -8.09 3.45 7.51
C PRO A 92 -8.35 2.19 6.65
N TYR A 93 -7.38 1.78 5.83
CA TYR A 93 -7.53 0.60 4.97
C TYR A 93 -7.49 -0.73 5.74
N LEU A 94 -6.98 -0.74 6.97
CA LEU A 94 -6.98 -1.93 7.83
C LEU A 94 -8.41 -2.34 8.25
N ALA A 95 -9.35 -1.40 8.21
CA ALA A 95 -10.77 -1.62 8.52
C ALA A 95 -11.64 -1.85 7.27
N SER A 96 -11.06 -1.96 6.06
CA SER A 96 -11.81 -2.17 4.82
C SER A 96 -12.68 -3.44 4.88
N LYS A 97 -13.84 -3.44 4.20
CA LYS A 97 -14.69 -4.64 4.07
C LYS A 97 -14.02 -5.70 3.21
N ASP A 98 -13.18 -5.27 2.27
CA ASP A 98 -12.39 -6.14 1.40
C ASP A 98 -11.16 -6.71 2.13
N ALA A 99 -11.16 -8.02 2.36
CA ALA A 99 -10.05 -8.69 3.04
C ALA A 99 -8.71 -8.52 2.33
N THR A 100 -8.70 -8.39 0.99
CA THR A 100 -7.46 -8.20 0.23
C THR A 100 -6.88 -6.81 0.46
N VAL A 101 -7.74 -5.80 0.59
CA VAL A 101 -7.34 -4.43 0.96
C VAL A 101 -6.74 -4.42 2.36
N ARG A 102 -7.43 -5.01 3.35
CA ARG A 102 -6.90 -5.13 4.73
C ARG A 102 -5.53 -5.82 4.76
N ALA A 103 -5.38 -6.89 3.97
CA ALA A 103 -4.14 -7.65 3.92
C ALA A 103 -2.97 -6.86 3.32
N TYR A 104 -3.20 -6.09 2.25
CA TYR A 104 -2.19 -5.19 1.71
C TYR A 104 -1.86 -4.05 2.66
N ALA A 105 -2.86 -3.47 3.32
CA ALA A 105 -2.66 -2.44 4.34
C ALA A 105 -1.81 -2.96 5.51
N ALA A 106 -2.08 -4.17 6.00
CA ALA A 106 -1.30 -4.80 7.06
C ALA A 106 0.15 -5.01 6.65
N LYS A 107 0.38 -5.56 5.44
CA LYS A 107 1.74 -5.70 4.89
C LYS A 107 2.46 -4.35 4.78
N LEU A 108 1.78 -3.33 4.25
CA LEU A 108 2.32 -1.97 4.13
C LEU A 108 2.68 -1.35 5.47
N ALA A 109 1.83 -1.53 6.48
CA ALA A 109 2.08 -1.04 7.83
C ALA A 109 3.40 -1.59 8.38
N GLY A 110 3.66 -2.89 8.19
CA GLY A 110 4.93 -3.51 8.55
C GLY A 110 6.13 -2.94 7.78
N VAL A 111 6.02 -2.82 6.45
CA VAL A 111 7.09 -2.31 5.58
C VAL A 111 7.45 -0.85 5.89
N LEU A 112 6.45 -0.02 6.13
CA LEU A 112 6.61 1.40 6.45
C LEU A 112 6.79 1.66 7.95
N LYS A 113 6.75 0.62 8.80
CA LYS A 113 6.89 0.68 10.27
C LYS A 113 5.91 1.67 10.92
N ILE A 114 4.65 1.61 10.52
CA ILE A 114 3.58 2.52 10.97
C ILE A 114 3.12 2.10 12.37
N VAL A 115 3.70 2.69 13.41
CA VAL A 115 3.40 2.33 14.81
C VAL A 115 1.95 2.65 15.17
N GLU A 116 1.43 3.74 14.62
CA GLU A 116 0.07 4.23 14.82
C GLU A 116 -0.99 3.26 14.30
N ALA A 117 -0.61 2.32 13.42
CA ALA A 117 -1.49 1.27 12.92
C ALA A 117 -1.74 0.13 13.93
N TRP A 118 -1.09 0.15 15.10
CA TRP A 118 -1.19 -0.92 16.09
C TRP A 118 -2.64 -1.30 16.45
N PRO A 119 -3.53 -0.36 16.83
CA PRO A 119 -4.87 -0.72 17.28
C PRO A 119 -5.65 -1.51 16.21
N GLU A 120 -5.55 -1.07 14.96
CA GLU A 120 -6.19 -1.73 13.83
C GLU A 120 -5.53 -3.08 13.49
N LEU A 121 -4.20 -3.18 13.59
CA LEU A 121 -3.48 -4.44 13.38
C LEU A 121 -3.84 -5.49 14.43
N GLU A 122 -4.06 -5.08 15.68
CA GLU A 122 -4.47 -5.96 16.77
C GLU A 122 -5.81 -6.61 16.48
N HIS A 123 -6.79 -5.86 15.96
CA HIS A 123 -8.07 -6.40 15.52
C HIS A 123 -7.92 -7.45 14.39
N LEU A 124 -6.92 -7.30 13.53
CA LEU A 124 -6.67 -8.24 12.43
C LEU A 124 -5.97 -9.54 12.86
N LEU A 125 -5.45 -9.64 14.08
CA LEU A 125 -4.79 -10.86 14.56
C LEU A 125 -5.75 -12.06 14.67
N GLU A 126 -7.06 -11.80 14.67
CA GLU A 126 -8.10 -12.83 14.68
C GLU A 126 -8.69 -13.11 13.29
N ASP A 127 -8.37 -12.29 12.27
CA ASP A 127 -8.96 -12.40 10.93
C ASP A 127 -8.40 -13.61 10.15
N GLN A 128 -9.21 -14.67 10.08
CA GLN A 128 -8.88 -15.93 9.41
C GLN A 128 -9.14 -15.90 7.89
N THR A 129 -9.62 -14.78 7.34
CA THR A 129 -10.01 -14.69 5.92
C THR A 129 -8.81 -14.97 5.04
N LYS A 130 -8.97 -15.92 4.10
CA LYS A 130 -7.93 -16.27 3.14
C LYS A 130 -7.94 -15.29 1.98
N VAL A 131 -6.78 -14.79 1.64
CA VAL A 131 -6.55 -13.86 0.52
C VAL A 131 -5.39 -14.35 -0.33
N THR A 132 -5.45 -14.08 -1.62
CA THR A 132 -4.35 -14.36 -2.56
C THR A 132 -3.66 -13.05 -2.88
N ILE A 133 -2.42 -12.92 -2.43
CA ILE A 133 -1.60 -11.71 -2.60
C ILE A 133 -0.54 -11.94 -3.67
N ARG A 134 -0.28 -10.90 -4.46
CA ARG A 134 0.81 -10.87 -5.42
C ARG A 134 2.10 -10.36 -4.78
N GLU A 135 3.16 -11.14 -4.90
CA GLU A 135 4.51 -10.80 -4.44
C GLU A 135 5.47 -10.90 -5.62
N GLY A 136 5.80 -9.76 -6.21
CA GLY A 136 6.47 -9.70 -7.51
C GLY A 136 5.65 -10.42 -8.61
N ARG A 137 6.17 -11.56 -9.08
CA ARG A 137 5.51 -12.41 -10.10
C ARG A 137 4.79 -13.64 -9.52
N LYS A 138 4.87 -13.86 -8.21
CA LYS A 138 4.26 -15.02 -7.54
C LYS A 138 2.95 -14.60 -6.89
N PHE A 139 2.03 -15.55 -6.79
CA PHE A 139 0.81 -15.42 -6.01
C PHE A 139 0.87 -16.42 -4.86
N SER A 140 0.63 -15.91 -3.64
CA SER A 140 0.69 -16.69 -2.42
C SER A 140 -0.60 -16.46 -1.64
N THR A 141 -1.17 -17.54 -1.09
CA THR A 141 -2.36 -17.45 -0.23
C THR A 141 -1.93 -17.27 1.22
N TYR A 142 -2.49 -16.25 1.88
CA TYR A 142 -2.27 -15.93 3.29
C TYR A 142 -3.62 -15.82 4.01
N LYS A 143 -3.61 -15.93 5.34
CA LYS A 143 -4.68 -15.35 6.14
C LYS A 143 -4.33 -13.91 6.50
N VAL A 144 -5.32 -13.04 6.63
CA VAL A 144 -5.11 -11.64 7.02
C VAL A 144 -4.33 -11.54 8.33
N LYS A 145 -4.68 -12.36 9.33
CA LYS A 145 -3.94 -12.42 10.61
C LYS A 145 -2.46 -12.72 10.49
N ASP A 146 -2.05 -13.53 9.50
CA ASP A 146 -0.65 -13.94 9.35
C ASP A 146 0.18 -12.74 8.86
N LEU A 147 -0.44 -11.84 8.09
CA LEU A 147 0.18 -10.61 7.61
C LEU A 147 0.18 -9.52 8.70
N ALA A 148 -0.88 -9.43 9.49
CA ALA A 148 -0.94 -8.54 10.65
C ALA A 148 0.12 -8.90 11.69
N ALA A 149 0.27 -10.19 12.01
CA ALA A 149 1.30 -10.68 12.93
C ALA A 149 2.72 -10.38 12.42
N LYS A 150 2.98 -10.57 11.12
CA LYS A 150 4.26 -10.20 10.49
C LYS A 150 4.54 -8.70 10.58
N ALA A 151 3.52 -7.87 10.37
CA ALA A 151 3.64 -6.42 10.46
C ALA A 151 4.02 -5.99 11.88
N VAL A 152 3.30 -6.51 12.88
CA VAL A 152 3.58 -6.31 14.31
C VAL A 152 5.01 -6.72 14.67
N GLN A 153 5.43 -7.92 14.25
CA GLN A 153 6.77 -8.41 14.52
C GLN A 153 7.85 -7.50 13.92
N GLY A 154 7.70 -7.11 12.64
CA GLY A 154 8.67 -6.24 11.97
C GLY A 154 8.77 -4.83 12.58
N MET A 155 7.66 -4.32 13.13
CA MET A 155 7.66 -3.05 13.88
C MET A 155 8.39 -3.16 15.22
N MET A 156 8.33 -4.33 15.88
CA MET A 156 8.99 -4.57 17.17
C MET A 156 10.50 -4.82 17.02
N GLU A 157 10.94 -5.56 16.00
CA GLU A 157 12.35 -5.86 15.76
C GLU A 157 13.18 -4.60 15.43
N GLY A 158 12.56 -3.57 14.84
CA GLY A 158 13.18 -2.27 14.62
C GLY A 158 13.43 -1.43 15.90
N LYS A 159 12.87 -1.81 17.06
CA LYS A 159 12.90 -1.02 18.31
C LYS A 159 14.10 -1.29 19.21
N GLN A 160 14.89 -2.35 18.98
CA GLN A 160 16.12 -2.57 19.77
C GLN A 160 17.18 -1.44 19.59
N GLY A 161 16.93 -0.43 18.74
CA GLY A 161 17.77 0.76 18.58
C GLY A 161 17.13 2.11 18.95
N SER A 162 15.89 2.19 19.47
CA SER A 162 15.29 3.49 19.85
C SER A 162 14.15 3.38 20.87
N GLY A 163 14.47 3.75 22.11
CA GLY A 163 13.61 3.59 23.29
C GLY A 163 12.56 4.69 23.46
N HIS A 164 11.47 4.63 22.70
CA HIS A 164 10.36 5.58 22.91
C HIS A 164 8.96 5.01 22.72
N LEU A 165 8.64 3.82 23.27
CA LEU A 165 7.25 3.32 23.28
C LEU A 165 6.82 2.62 24.57
N SER A 166 7.51 2.82 25.70
CA SER A 166 7.11 2.25 27.00
C SER A 166 5.81 2.82 27.60
N LYS A 167 5.06 3.65 26.86
CA LYS A 167 3.79 4.23 27.31
C LYS A 167 2.56 3.76 26.52
N VAL A 168 2.75 2.96 25.45
CA VAL A 168 1.62 2.40 24.67
C VAL A 168 1.32 0.96 25.09
N PHE A 169 2.23 0.31 25.85
CA PHE A 169 2.13 -1.08 26.29
C PHE A 169 1.92 -1.24 27.81
N SER A 170 1.39 -0.21 28.49
CA SER A 170 1.04 -0.23 29.92
C SER A 170 -0.39 0.23 30.11
#